data_AF-A0A2G9ZBP6-F1
#
_entry.id   AF-A0A2G9ZBP6-F1
#
_cell.length_a   1.000
_cell.length_b   1.000
_cell.length_c   1.000
_cell.angle_alpha   90.00
_cell.angle_beta   90.00
_cell.angle_gamma   90.00
#
_symmetry.space_group_name_H-M   'P 1'
#
loop_
_entity.id
_entity.type
_entity.pdbx_description
1 polymer ?
#
loop_
_entity_poly.entity_id
_entity_poly.type
_entity_poly.pdbx_seq_one_letter_code
_entity_poly.pdbx_strand_id
1 'polypeptide(L)'
;MANKCEMCGLCCKLFLINLNEQEFYSGQYKTIFNDFDSVLIFAEVKKYGLNLLAQKEDGSCIYLENNSCSIHEWRPKVCRGFFCSSKDKRYQNMKKMVKSKQKVVL
;
A
#
# COMPACT_ATOMS: atom_id res chain seq x y z
N MET A 1 -13.47 -7.80 -18.18
CA MET A 1 -13.26 -6.38 -17.85
C MET A 1 -12.18 -6.29 -16.79
N ALA A 2 -11.01 -5.76 -17.13
CA ALA A 2 -10.00 -5.44 -16.12
C ALA A 2 -10.60 -4.36 -15.21
N ASN A 3 -10.76 -4.66 -13.92
CA ASN A 3 -11.28 -3.70 -12.95
C ASN A 3 -10.35 -2.48 -12.94
N LYS A 4 -10.82 -1.36 -13.49
CA LYS A 4 -10.04 -0.12 -13.54
C LYS A 4 -9.91 0.42 -12.10
N CYS A 5 -8.69 0.83 -11.73
CA CYS A 5 -8.47 1.52 -10.47
C CYS A 5 -9.21 2.86 -10.48
N GLU A 6 -10.01 3.13 -9.46
CA GLU A 6 -10.77 4.38 -9.30
C GLU A 6 -10.01 5.44 -8.49
N MET A 7 -8.72 5.20 -8.18
CA MET A 7 -7.88 6.05 -7.33
C MET A 7 -8.48 6.39 -5.95
N CYS A 8 -9.45 5.62 -5.47
CA CYS A 8 -10.17 5.86 -4.21
C CYS A 8 -9.36 5.81 -2.91
N GLY A 9 -8.05 5.52 -2.98
CA GLY A 9 -7.13 5.42 -1.84
C GLY A 9 -7.41 4.28 -0.85
N LEU A 10 -8.40 3.41 -1.11
CA LEU A 10 -8.76 2.34 -0.18
C LEU A 10 -7.65 1.31 0.02
N CYS A 11 -6.92 0.94 -1.04
CA CYS A 11 -5.79 0.02 -0.92
C CYS A 11 -4.71 0.58 0.01
N CYS A 12 -4.38 1.87 -0.15
CA CYS A 12 -3.42 2.59 0.68
C CYS A 12 -3.84 2.68 2.16
N LYS A 13 -5.13 2.54 2.48
CA LYS A 13 -5.64 2.58 3.87
C LYS A 13 -5.80 1.20 4.51
N LEU A 14 -5.81 0.14 3.70
CA LEU A 14 -6.21 -1.20 4.15
C LEU A 14 -5.06 -2.20 4.17
N PHE A 15 -4.03 -2.02 3.35
CA PHE A 15 -3.04 -3.06 3.11
C PHE A 15 -1.62 -2.56 3.35
N LEU A 16 -0.81 -3.47 3.90
CA LEU A 16 0.63 -3.37 3.88
C LEU A 16 1.12 -3.82 2.50
N ILE A 17 1.76 -2.92 1.78
CA ILE A 17 2.15 -3.13 0.39
C ILE A 17 3.56 -3.71 0.34
N ASN A 18 3.66 -4.98 -0.05
CA ASN A 18 4.92 -5.66 -0.28
C ASN A 18 5.46 -5.33 -1.67
N LEU A 19 6.71 -4.86 -1.72
CA LEU A 19 7.47 -4.78 -2.96
C LEU A 19 7.99 -6.16 -3.35
N ASN A 20 8.03 -6.43 -4.66
CA ASN A 20 8.82 -7.56 -5.16
C ASN A 20 10.32 -7.21 -5.17
N GLU A 21 11.17 -8.20 -5.47
CA GLU A 21 12.63 -8.05 -5.42
C GLU A 21 13.15 -6.92 -6.32
N GLN A 22 12.68 -6.87 -7.56
CA GLN A 22 13.06 -5.83 -8.51
C GLN A 22 12.61 -4.44 -8.05
N GLU A 23 11.38 -4.32 -7.54
CA GLU A 23 10.85 -3.06 -7.02
C GLU A 23 11.61 -2.59 -5.78
N PHE A 24 11.97 -3.51 -4.88
CA PHE A 24 12.74 -3.20 -3.67
C PHE A 24 14.13 -2.67 -4.02
N TYR A 25 14.88 -3.39 -4.86
CA TYR A 25 16.24 -3.00 -5.25
C TYR A 25 16.30 -1.80 -6.20
N SER A 26 15.19 -1.41 -6.82
CA SER A 26 15.15 -0.20 -7.65
C SER A 26 15.40 1.09 -6.87
N GLY A 27 15.18 1.09 -5.55
CA GLY A 27 15.23 2.29 -4.71
C GLY A 27 14.14 3.33 -5.00
N GLN A 28 13.23 3.06 -5.95
CA GLN A 28 12.18 3.98 -6.36
C GLN A 28 11.15 4.26 -5.25
N TYR A 29 10.98 3.32 -4.33
CA TYR A 29 9.94 3.35 -3.31
C TYR A 29 10.51 3.54 -1.91
N LYS A 30 9.88 4.39 -1.11
CA LYS A 30 10.17 4.54 0.31
C LYS A 30 9.64 3.33 1.07
N THR A 31 10.54 2.57 1.67
CA THR A 31 10.21 1.40 2.49
C THR A 31 10.22 1.76 3.97
N ILE A 32 9.74 0.85 4.82
CA ILE A 32 9.84 0.97 6.28
C ILE A 32 11.31 1.08 6.75
N PHE A 33 12.28 0.65 5.92
CA PHE A 33 13.67 0.48 6.31
C PHE A 33 14.64 1.45 5.61
N ASN A 34 14.16 2.59 5.13
CA ASN A 34 14.93 3.49 4.25
C ASN A 34 16.20 4.13 4.89
N ASP A 35 16.48 3.92 6.18
CA ASP A 35 17.52 4.63 6.93
C ASP A 35 18.70 3.73 7.41
N PHE A 36 18.84 2.51 6.89
CA PHE A 36 19.92 1.60 7.27
C PHE A 36 20.81 1.23 6.07
N ASP A 37 22.12 1.52 6.18
CA ASP A 37 23.20 1.17 5.22
C ASP A 37 23.52 -0.33 5.12
N SER A 38 22.59 -1.21 5.52
CA SER A 38 22.83 -2.65 5.61
C SER A 38 22.59 -3.32 4.26
N VAL A 39 23.60 -4.04 3.75
CA VAL A 39 23.43 -4.94 2.59
C VAL A 39 22.63 -6.17 3.03
N LEU A 40 21.31 -6.09 2.95
CA LEU A 40 20.41 -7.22 3.22
C LEU A 40 20.06 -7.94 1.91
N ILE A 41 20.09 -9.28 1.93
CA ILE A 41 19.56 -10.07 0.82
C ILE A 41 18.02 -10.06 0.84
N PHE A 42 17.38 -10.10 -0.32
CA PHE A 42 15.93 -9.94 -0.42
C PHE A 42 15.14 -10.98 0.38
N ALA A 43 15.68 -12.20 0.53
CA ALA A 43 15.08 -13.24 1.36
C ALA A 43 14.92 -12.80 2.82
N GLU A 44 15.91 -12.13 3.39
CA GLU A 44 15.86 -11.60 4.76
C GLU A 44 14.92 -10.39 4.84
N VAL A 45 15.07 -9.46 3.91
CA VAL A 45 14.19 -8.29 3.79
C VAL A 45 12.71 -8.72 3.78
N LYS A 46 12.37 -9.71 2.95
CA LYS A 46 11.01 -10.26 2.86
C LYS A 46 10.58 -10.99 4.12
N LYS A 47 11.47 -11.81 4.71
CA LYS A 47 11.18 -12.57 5.94
C LYS A 47 10.79 -11.64 7.10
N TYR A 48 11.43 -10.49 7.19
CA TYR A 48 11.19 -9.51 8.27
C TYR A 48 10.24 -8.39 7.87
N GLY A 49 9.66 -8.41 6.67
CA GLY A 49 8.72 -7.39 6.19
C GLY A 49 9.36 -6.03 5.91
N LEU A 50 10.67 -5.98 5.67
CA LEU A 50 11.41 -4.75 5.35
C LEU A 50 11.18 -4.29 3.91
N ASN A 51 10.61 -5.15 3.06
CA ASN A 51 10.18 -4.80 1.69
C ASN A 51 8.79 -4.15 1.65
N LEU A 52 8.23 -3.77 2.81
CA LEU A 52 6.97 -3.06 2.87
C LEU A 52 7.18 -1.58 2.56
N LEU A 53 6.25 -1.00 1.79
CA LEU A 53 6.16 0.46 1.67
C LEU A 53 6.01 1.09 3.06
N ALA A 54 6.66 2.24 3.24
CA ALA A 54 6.51 3.02 4.46
C ALA A 54 5.04 3.39 4.71
N GLN A 55 4.71 3.58 5.98
CA GLN A 55 3.41 4.04 6.44
C GLN A 55 3.54 5.43 7.07
N LYS A 56 2.45 6.18 7.07
CA LYS A 56 2.27 7.37 7.89
C LYS A 56 1.98 6.95 9.34
N GLU A 57 1.97 7.93 10.25
CA GLU A 57 1.65 7.72 11.66
C GLU A 57 0.25 7.08 11.87
N ASP A 58 -0.70 7.38 10.98
CA ASP A 58 -2.05 6.81 11.02
C ASP A 58 -2.15 5.37 10.45
N GLY A 59 -1.02 4.77 10.08
CA GLY A 59 -0.93 3.43 9.48
C GLY A 59 -1.32 3.36 8.01
N SER A 60 -1.70 4.48 7.38
CA SER A 60 -1.92 4.50 5.93
C SER A 60 -0.59 4.48 5.17
N CYS A 61 -0.61 4.01 3.93
CA CYS A 61 0.56 4.04 3.05
C CYS A 61 1.10 5.47 2.90
N ILE A 62 2.43 5.62 2.92
CA ILE A 62 3.11 6.91 2.80
C ILE A 62 2.68 7.72 1.56
N TYR A 63 2.30 7.02 0.48
CA TYR A 63 1.86 7.61 -0.80
C TYR A 63 0.35 7.88 -0.90
N LEU A 64 -0.38 7.87 0.22
CA LEU A 64 -1.76 8.33 0.26
C LEU A 64 -1.79 9.85 0.37
N GLU A 65 -2.20 10.57 -0.66
CA GLU A 65 -2.31 12.03 -0.67
C GLU A 65 -3.69 12.45 -1.15
N ASN A 66 -4.34 13.39 -0.44
CA ASN A 66 -5.68 13.88 -0.78
C ASN A 66 -6.69 12.74 -1.05
N ASN A 67 -6.67 11.71 -0.20
CA ASN A 67 -7.47 10.48 -0.33
C ASN A 67 -7.22 9.63 -1.60
N SER A 68 -6.13 9.89 -2.33
CA SER A 68 -5.76 9.19 -3.57
C SER A 68 -4.31 8.69 -3.52
N CYS A 69 -3.95 7.78 -4.43
CA CYS A 69 -2.59 7.27 -4.54
C CYS A 69 -1.74 8.23 -5.36
N SER A 70 -0.73 8.88 -4.77
CA SER A 70 0.14 9.85 -5.48
C SER A 70 1.06 9.18 -6.51
N ILE A 71 1.28 7.87 -6.37
CA ILE A 71 2.15 7.08 -7.24
C ILE A 71 1.37 6.23 -8.25
N HIS A 72 0.11 6.58 -8.52
CA HIS A 72 -0.81 5.72 -9.28
C HIS A 72 -0.18 5.16 -10.56
N GLU A 73 0.37 5.99 -11.43
CA GLU A 73 0.90 5.55 -12.74
C GLU A 73 2.05 4.54 -12.65
N TRP A 74 2.89 4.66 -11.62
CA TRP A 74 4.06 3.80 -11.41
C TRP A 74 3.93 2.94 -10.14
N ARG A 75 2.70 2.70 -9.69
CA ARG A 75 2.42 1.92 -8.48
C ARG A 75 2.98 0.49 -8.57
N PRO A 76 3.37 -0.12 -7.43
CA PRO A 76 3.88 -1.49 -7.40
C PRO A 76 2.91 -2.50 -8.02
N LYS A 77 3.45 -3.61 -8.51
CA LYS A 77 2.71 -4.68 -9.18
C LYS A 77 1.54 -5.19 -8.35
N VAL A 78 1.73 -5.36 -7.03
CA VAL A 78 0.65 -5.80 -6.14
C VAL A 78 -0.50 -4.80 -6.08
N CYS A 79 -0.22 -3.49 -6.15
CA CYS A 79 -1.24 -2.44 -6.16
C CYS A 79 -2.07 -2.44 -7.45
N ARG A 80 -1.50 -2.92 -8.57
CA ARG A 80 -2.21 -3.02 -9.86
C ARG A 80 -3.27 -4.13 -9.85
N GLY A 81 -3.06 -5.17 -9.04
CA GLY A 81 -4.01 -6.27 -8.87
C GLY A 81 -5.16 -5.96 -7.91
N PHE A 82 -5.20 -4.75 -7.33
CA PHE A 82 -6.17 -4.46 -6.28
C PHE A 82 -7.57 -4.19 -6.84
N PHE A 83 -8.53 -5.03 -6.46
CA PHE A 83 -9.90 -4.96 -6.95
C PHE A 83 -10.77 -4.05 -6.08
N CYS A 84 -10.67 -2.73 -6.31
CA CYS A 84 -11.55 -1.74 -5.68
C CYS A 84 -13.04 -2.05 -5.84
N SER A 85 -13.44 -2.82 -6.85
CA SER A 85 -14.83 -3.22 -7.13
C SER A 85 -15.24 -4.59 -6.57
N SER A 86 -14.37 -5.28 -5.81
CA SER A 86 -14.69 -6.63 -5.28
C SER A 86 -16.01 -6.63 -4.50
N LYS A 87 -16.88 -7.59 -4.79
CA LYS A 87 -18.19 -7.78 -4.13
C LYS A 87 -18.12 -8.69 -2.89
N ASP A 88 -16.92 -9.15 -2.52
CA ASP A 88 -16.73 -10.00 -1.35
C ASP A 88 -17.25 -9.30 -0.08
N LYS A 89 -18.03 -10.03 0.73
CA LYS A 89 -18.70 -9.45 1.92
C LYS A 89 -17.69 -8.95 2.95
N ARG A 90 -16.60 -9.68 3.18
CA ARG A 90 -15.56 -9.28 4.15
C ARG A 90 -14.89 -8.00 3.68
N TYR A 91 -14.56 -7.94 2.40
CA TYR A 91 -13.99 -6.75 1.78
C TYR A 91 -14.90 -5.53 1.87
N GLN A 92 -16.20 -5.70 1.61
CA GLN A 92 -17.19 -4.62 1.72
C GLN A 92 -17.34 -4.13 3.17
N ASN A 93 -17.25 -5.02 4.17
CA ASN A 93 -17.25 -4.62 5.57
C ASN A 93 -15.99 -3.81 5.93
N MET A 94 -14.80 -4.25 5.51
CA MET A 94 -13.57 -3.49 5.73
C MET A 94 -13.64 -2.07 5.13
N LYS A 95 -14.19 -1.93 3.92
CA LYS A 95 -14.42 -0.60 3.31
C LYS A 95 -15.31 0.30 4.17
N LYS A 96 -16.40 -0.23 4.71
CA LYS A 96 -17.33 0.53 5.56
C LYS A 96 -16.62 1.01 6.83
N MET A 97 -15.80 0.17 7.45
CA MET A 97 -15.02 0.51 8.65
C MET A 97 -14.00 1.64 8.39
N VAL A 98 -13.31 1.60 7.25
CA VAL A 98 -12.37 2.68 6.88
C VAL A 98 -13.12 4.00 6.66
N LYS A 99 -14.26 3.95 5.95
CA LYS A 99 -15.08 5.15 5.72
C LYS A 99 -15.70 5.71 7.00
N SER A 100 -16.04 4.87 7.99
CA SER A 100 -16.59 5.34 9.25
C SER A 100 -15.53 6.01 10.14
N LYS A 101 -14.29 5.49 10.16
CA LYS A 101 -13.18 6.12 10.88
C LYS A 101 -12.87 7.54 10.37
N GLN A 102 -13.02 7.78 9.06
CA GLN A 102 -12.88 9.13 8.49
C GLN A 102 -13.90 10.15 8.98
N LYS A 103 -15.07 9.71 9.46
CA LYS A 103 -16.11 10.62 9.98
C LYS A 103 -15.91 11.01 11.45
N VAL A 104 -14.97 10.35 12.14
CA VAL A 104 -14.74 10.54 13.59
C VAL A 104 -13.57 11.49 13.87
N VAL A 105 -12.78 11.82 12.85
CA VAL A 105 -11.76 12.88 12.94
C VAL A 105 -12.47 14.22 12.72
N LEU A 106 -12.99 14.79 13.81
CA LEU A 106 -13.48 16.17 13.92
C LEU A 106 -12.35 17.07 14.43
#